data_AF-A0A7J3DIX8-F1
#
_entry.id   AF-A0A7J3DIX8-F1
#
_cell.length_a   1.000
_cell.length_b   1.000
_cell.length_c   1.000
_cell.angle_alpha   90.00
_cell.angle_beta   90.00
_cell.angle_gamma   90.00
#
_symmetry.space_group_name_H-M   'P 1'
#
loop_
_entity.id
_entity.type
_entity.pdbx_description
1 polymer ?
#
loop_
_entity_poly.entity_id
_entity_poly.type
_entity_poly.pdbx_seq_one_letter_code
_entity_poly.pdbx_strand_id
1 'polypeptide(L)'
;NNTLTNNTVYNNSQYQIYLQSSNYNLIYNNIFNASTGQGVVYDSGSNYWNTSYDCSGTNIIGGDCIGGNFYSDYSGTDSNGDGIGETIYSILGGSNIDFLPLTNQRERLVEVPSPVIQMPNKKEKVSQQPINQSVHRAVSGLPKSITPESAN
;
A
#
# COMPACT_ATOMS: atom_id res chain seq x y z
N ASN A 1 28.17 4.40 16.60
CA ASN A 1 26.74 4.50 16.26
C ASN A 1 26.55 5.80 15.51
N ASN A 2 26.17 5.70 14.25
CA ASN A 2 25.87 6.82 13.37
C ASN A 2 24.53 6.56 12.69
N THR A 3 23.89 7.63 12.22
CA THR A 3 22.66 7.55 11.43
C THR A 3 22.93 8.02 10.00
N LEU A 4 22.58 7.20 9.02
CA LEU A 4 22.64 7.54 7.60
C LEU A 4 21.21 7.50 7.04
N THR A 5 20.68 8.67 6.69
CA THR A 5 19.31 8.78 6.19
C THR A 5 19.16 9.94 5.22
N ASN A 6 18.18 9.84 4.32
CA ASN A 6 17.85 10.83 3.30
C ASN A 6 18.96 11.10 2.27
N ASN A 7 19.72 10.07 1.89
CA ASN A 7 20.77 10.18 0.88
C ASN A 7 20.42 9.44 -0.41
N THR A 8 20.89 9.97 -1.53
CA THR A 8 20.87 9.28 -2.83
C THR A 8 22.30 8.97 -3.24
N VAL A 9 22.62 7.68 -3.34
CA VAL A 9 23.98 7.19 -3.60
C VAL A 9 23.98 6.41 -4.91
N TYR A 10 24.77 6.91 -5.87
CA TYR A 10 24.83 6.40 -7.23
C TYR A 10 26.19 6.73 -7.85
N ASN A 11 26.48 6.14 -9.02
CA ASN A 11 27.70 6.40 -9.81
C ASN A 11 29.02 6.09 -9.06
N ASN A 12 29.03 5.02 -8.27
CA ASN A 12 30.24 4.47 -7.65
C ASN A 12 30.81 3.32 -8.49
N SER A 13 32.12 3.05 -8.38
CA SER A 13 32.78 2.04 -9.23
C SER A 13 32.51 0.59 -8.83
N GLN A 14 32.16 0.32 -7.57
CA GLN A 14 32.03 -1.05 -7.05
C GLN A 14 30.77 -1.28 -6.22
N TYR A 15 30.54 -0.50 -5.17
CA TYR A 15 29.34 -0.56 -4.30
C TYR A 15 28.80 0.84 -4.06
N GLN A 16 27.49 1.00 -3.82
CA GLN A 16 26.94 2.30 -3.40
C GLN A 16 27.29 2.57 -1.94
N ILE A 17 27.33 1.53 -1.11
CA ILE A 17 27.89 1.62 0.24
C ILE A 17 28.56 0.30 0.60
N TYR A 18 29.72 0.42 1.25
CA TYR A 18 30.54 -0.71 1.68
C TYR A 18 30.92 -0.53 3.15
N LEU A 19 30.35 -1.37 4.02
CA LEU A 19 30.60 -1.35 5.46
C LEU A 19 31.44 -2.57 5.85
N GLN A 20 32.66 -2.30 6.32
CA GLN A 20 33.58 -3.32 6.78
C GLN A 20 33.89 -3.14 8.26
N SER A 21 33.54 -4.14 9.08
CA SER A 21 33.75 -4.11 10.54
C SER A 21 33.14 -2.87 11.23
N SER A 22 32.13 -2.25 10.62
CA SER A 22 31.38 -1.13 11.18
C SER A 22 30.11 -1.67 11.83
N ASN A 23 29.87 -1.32 13.09
CA ASN A 23 28.75 -1.88 13.86
C ASN A 23 27.87 -0.78 14.47
N TYR A 24 26.62 -1.15 14.73
CA TYR A 24 25.61 -0.39 15.42
C TYR A 24 25.33 0.97 14.76
N ASN A 25 25.26 1.01 13.43
CA ASN A 25 24.75 2.17 12.69
C ASN A 25 23.29 1.94 12.29
N LEU A 26 22.54 3.02 12.14
CA LEU A 26 21.15 3.02 11.67
C LEU A 26 21.08 3.63 10.27
N ILE A 27 20.66 2.84 9.29
CA ILE A 27 20.69 3.17 7.86
C ILE A 27 19.27 2.98 7.31
N TYR A 28 18.57 4.06 6.98
CA TYR A 28 17.19 4.00 6.49
C TYR A 28 16.87 5.23 5.64
N ASN A 29 15.84 5.14 4.80
CA ASN A 29 15.36 6.19 3.92
C ASN A 29 16.44 6.73 2.96
N ASN A 30 17.27 5.85 2.41
CA ASN A 30 18.25 6.18 1.38
C ASN A 30 17.89 5.50 0.05
N ILE A 31 18.45 6.01 -1.05
CA ILE A 31 18.42 5.39 -2.38
C ILE A 31 19.82 4.87 -2.70
N PHE A 32 19.97 3.56 -2.84
CA PHE A 32 21.18 2.91 -3.34
C PHE A 32 20.97 2.47 -4.78
N ASN A 33 21.41 3.29 -5.73
CA ASN A 33 21.18 3.09 -7.15
C ASN A 33 22.46 2.66 -7.87
N ALA A 34 22.59 1.35 -8.10
CA ALA A 34 23.72 0.75 -8.77
C ALA A 34 23.49 0.59 -10.28
N SER A 35 24.55 0.79 -11.07
CA SER A 35 24.57 0.43 -12.48
C SER A 35 24.91 -1.04 -12.67
N THR A 36 24.60 -1.60 -13.84
CA THR A 36 24.91 -2.99 -14.19
C THR A 36 26.38 -3.33 -13.92
N GLY A 37 26.61 -4.42 -13.17
CA GLY A 37 27.94 -4.89 -12.80
C GLY A 37 28.49 -4.31 -11.49
N GLN A 38 27.80 -3.35 -10.86
CA GLN A 38 28.12 -2.86 -9.53
C GLN A 38 27.30 -3.62 -8.48
N GLY A 39 27.85 -3.77 -7.28
CA GLY A 39 27.06 -4.17 -6.12
C GLY A 39 26.20 -3.01 -5.62
N VAL A 40 25.03 -3.32 -5.06
CA VAL A 40 24.18 -2.28 -4.48
C VAL A 40 24.72 -1.88 -3.12
N VAL A 41 24.74 -2.81 -2.18
CA VAL A 41 25.22 -2.60 -0.82
C VAL A 41 26.02 -3.81 -0.32
N TYR A 42 27.00 -3.57 0.54
CA TYR A 42 27.75 -4.62 1.25
C TYR A 42 27.94 -4.24 2.71
N ASP A 43 27.72 -5.19 3.60
CA ASP A 43 27.91 -5.03 5.03
C ASP A 43 28.36 -6.34 5.69
N SER A 44 29.54 -6.31 6.28
CA SER A 44 30.11 -7.42 7.07
C SER A 44 30.03 -7.21 8.59
N GLY A 45 29.51 -6.06 9.03
CA GLY A 45 29.28 -5.76 10.43
C GLY A 45 27.86 -6.10 10.89
N SER A 46 27.47 -5.54 12.03
CA SER A 46 26.13 -5.64 12.60
C SER A 46 25.47 -4.26 12.62
N ASN A 47 24.64 -3.95 11.62
CA ASN A 47 23.96 -2.66 11.49
C ASN A 47 22.46 -2.86 11.30
N TYR A 48 21.70 -1.79 11.56
CA TYR A 48 20.26 -1.74 11.36
C TYR A 48 19.98 -1.08 10.02
N TRP A 49 19.36 -1.81 9.09
CA TRP A 49 19.07 -1.37 7.72
C TRP A 49 17.64 -0.87 7.51
N ASN A 50 16.87 -0.75 8.60
CA ASN A 50 15.56 -0.13 8.60
C ASN A 50 15.26 0.47 9.98
N THR A 51 14.30 1.40 10.01
CA THR A 51 13.63 1.86 11.23
C THR A 51 12.31 1.09 11.44
N SER A 52 11.53 1.47 12.44
CA SER A 52 10.12 1.07 12.55
C SER A 52 9.29 1.69 11.42
N TYR A 53 8.25 0.99 10.99
CA TYR A 53 7.25 1.53 10.07
C TYR A 53 6.61 2.80 10.63
N ASP A 54 6.75 3.92 9.92
CA ASP A 54 6.33 5.25 10.38
C ASP A 54 5.73 6.07 9.23
N CYS A 55 4.42 6.34 9.30
CA CYS A 55 3.70 7.15 8.32
C CYS A 55 3.46 8.60 8.77
N SER A 56 4.28 9.10 9.72
CA SER A 56 4.27 10.52 10.10
C SER A 56 5.05 11.41 9.12
N GLY A 57 5.74 10.82 8.14
CA GLY A 57 6.50 11.52 7.12
C GLY A 57 6.66 10.71 5.83
N THR A 58 6.98 11.43 4.75
CA THR A 58 7.16 10.86 3.41
C THR A 58 8.56 10.25 3.25
N ASN A 59 8.65 9.07 2.65
CA ASN A 59 9.93 8.44 2.33
C ASN A 59 10.60 9.06 1.09
N ILE A 60 11.87 8.74 0.88
CA ILE A 60 12.71 9.35 -0.16
C ILE A 60 12.25 9.03 -1.59
N ILE A 61 11.43 7.98 -1.79
CA ILE A 61 10.82 7.65 -3.09
C ILE A 61 9.42 8.27 -3.27
N GLY A 62 8.96 9.06 -2.30
CA GLY A 62 7.68 9.77 -2.35
C GLY A 62 6.47 8.99 -1.82
N GLY A 63 6.69 7.84 -1.17
CA GLY A 63 5.64 7.07 -0.50
C GLY A 63 5.30 7.63 0.88
N ASP A 64 4.13 7.23 1.42
CA ASP A 64 3.53 7.83 2.62
C ASP A 64 4.18 7.37 3.94
N CYS A 65 4.97 6.30 3.91
CA CYS A 65 5.55 5.70 5.10
C CYS A 65 7.07 5.48 4.96
N ILE A 66 7.81 5.75 6.03
CA ILE A 66 9.24 5.50 6.17
C ILE A 66 9.46 4.13 6.80
N GLY A 67 10.47 3.40 6.31
CA GLY A 67 10.86 2.10 6.84
C GLY A 67 12.34 1.82 6.61
N GLY A 68 12.66 1.25 5.46
CA GLY A 68 14.00 0.83 5.05
C GLY A 68 14.59 1.73 3.97
N ASN A 69 15.33 1.12 3.05
CA ASN A 69 15.99 1.82 1.94
C ASN A 69 15.49 1.32 0.59
N PHE A 70 15.69 2.12 -0.45
CA PHE A 70 15.50 1.70 -1.83
C PHE A 70 16.79 1.07 -2.36
N TYR A 71 16.66 -0.08 -3.02
CA TYR A 71 17.77 -0.79 -3.67
C TYR A 71 17.44 -0.99 -5.14
N SER A 72 18.37 -0.66 -6.04
CA SER A 72 18.14 -0.78 -7.49
C SER A 72 17.87 -2.21 -7.98
N ASP A 73 18.26 -3.23 -7.22
CA ASP A 73 18.04 -4.64 -7.53
C ASP A 73 16.90 -5.28 -6.72
N TYR A 74 16.21 -4.50 -5.88
CA TYR A 74 15.03 -5.00 -5.17
C TYR A 74 13.86 -5.17 -6.15
N SER A 75 13.27 -6.36 -6.13
CA SER A 75 12.20 -6.79 -7.02
C SER A 75 10.92 -7.19 -6.29
N GLY A 76 10.86 -6.92 -4.98
CA GLY A 76 9.65 -7.16 -4.22
C GLY A 76 8.56 -6.14 -4.56
N THR A 77 7.33 -6.60 -4.45
CA THR A 77 6.12 -5.81 -4.73
C THR A 77 5.83 -4.83 -3.60
N ASP A 78 4.93 -3.88 -3.90
CA ASP A 78 4.19 -3.02 -2.97
C ASP A 78 2.69 -3.20 -3.29
N SER A 79 2.10 -4.26 -2.74
CA SER A 79 0.73 -4.72 -2.96
C SER A 79 -0.31 -3.85 -2.24
N ASN A 80 0.06 -3.21 -1.12
CA ASN A 80 -0.84 -2.30 -0.39
C ASN A 80 -0.72 -0.83 -0.86
N GLY A 81 0.33 -0.50 -1.62
CA GLY A 81 0.55 0.82 -2.22
C GLY A 81 1.14 1.87 -1.27
N ASP A 82 1.70 1.48 -0.12
CA ASP A 82 2.24 2.38 0.90
C ASP A 82 3.71 2.79 0.67
N GLY A 83 4.34 2.26 -0.39
CA GLY A 83 5.72 2.53 -0.75
C GLY A 83 6.75 1.68 0.01
N ILE A 84 6.32 0.69 0.78
CA ILE A 84 7.13 -0.33 1.43
C ILE A 84 6.89 -1.67 0.75
N GLY A 85 7.95 -2.44 0.53
CA GLY A 85 7.83 -3.73 -0.12
C GLY A 85 7.42 -4.86 0.82
N GLU A 86 6.65 -5.84 0.33
CA GLU A 86 6.17 -6.97 1.14
C GLU A 86 7.22 -8.06 1.40
N THR A 87 8.41 -7.96 0.79
CA THR A 87 9.49 -8.93 0.98
C THR A 87 10.72 -8.26 1.57
N ILE A 88 11.46 -8.98 2.42
CA ILE A 88 12.69 -8.46 2.99
C ILE A 88 13.79 -8.29 1.93
N TYR A 89 14.77 -7.44 2.21
CA TYR A 89 16.00 -7.34 1.44
C TYR A 89 17.20 -7.81 2.28
N SER A 90 17.90 -8.83 1.80
CA SER A 90 19.09 -9.37 2.49
C SER A 90 20.35 -8.61 2.09
N ILE A 91 21.13 -8.15 3.05
CA ILE A 91 22.35 -7.40 2.80
C ILE A 91 23.53 -8.35 2.57
N LEU A 92 24.22 -8.19 1.43
CA LEU A 92 25.39 -9.00 1.10
C LEU A 92 26.53 -8.76 2.10
N GLY A 93 27.25 -9.81 2.48
CA GLY A 93 28.46 -9.73 3.32
C GLY A 93 28.26 -10.15 4.77
N GLY A 94 27.03 -10.40 5.20
CA GLY A 94 26.71 -10.77 6.58
C GLY A 94 25.30 -11.34 6.73
N SER A 95 24.68 -11.07 7.87
CA SER A 95 23.32 -11.50 8.22
C SER A 95 22.34 -10.35 8.42
N ASN A 96 22.74 -9.13 8.03
CA ASN A 96 21.88 -7.96 8.15
C ASN A 96 20.76 -8.02 7.12
N ILE A 97 19.58 -7.57 7.52
CA ILE A 97 18.36 -7.60 6.74
C ILE A 97 17.70 -6.23 6.87
N ASP A 98 17.21 -5.71 5.74
CA ASP A 98 16.23 -4.64 5.71
C ASP A 98 14.83 -5.27 5.65
N PHE A 99 14.04 -5.06 6.71
CA PHE A 99 12.70 -5.62 6.81
C PHE A 99 11.62 -4.78 6.14
N LEU A 100 11.94 -3.54 5.74
CA LEU A 100 10.98 -2.58 5.19
C LEU A 100 11.54 -1.87 3.93
N PRO A 101 12.09 -2.61 2.94
CA PRO A 101 12.69 -2.00 1.76
C PRO A 101 11.68 -1.13 1.01
N LEU A 102 12.13 -0.01 0.46
CA LEU A 102 11.26 0.92 -0.28
C LEU A 102 11.11 0.44 -1.72
N THR A 103 9.87 0.45 -2.24
CA THR A 103 9.57 0.14 -3.64
C THR A 103 8.27 0.80 -4.06
N ASN A 104 8.12 1.03 -5.36
CA ASN A 104 6.86 1.46 -5.97
C ASN A 104 6.34 0.42 -6.97
N GLN A 105 6.88 -0.80 -6.92
CA GLN A 105 6.49 -1.90 -7.79
C GLN A 105 5.14 -2.45 -7.35
N ARG A 106 4.07 -1.78 -7.74
CA ARG A 106 2.71 -2.25 -7.44
C ARG A 106 2.47 -3.62 -8.05
N GLU A 107 1.80 -4.49 -7.29
CA GLU A 107 1.29 -5.74 -7.83
C GLU A 107 0.47 -5.43 -9.09
N ARG A 108 0.87 -6.03 -10.20
CA ARG A 108 0.12 -5.89 -11.45
C ARG A 108 -1.17 -6.69 -11.29
N LEU A 109 -2.24 -6.02 -10.87
CA LEU A 109 -3.60 -6.55 -10.96
C LEU A 109 -3.85 -6.89 -12.43
N VAL A 110 -3.83 -8.18 -12.76
CA VAL A 110 -4.38 -8.63 -14.04
C VAL A 110 -5.88 -8.37 -13.93
N GLU A 111 -6.37 -7.31 -14.57
CA GLU A 111 -7.81 -7.11 -14.75
C GLU A 111 -8.36 -8.30 -15.53
N VAL A 112 -8.73 -9.37 -14.84
CA VAL A 112 -9.57 -10.42 -15.41
C VAL A 112 -10.91 -9.74 -15.70
N PRO A 113 -11.37 -9.67 -16.96
CA PRO A 113 -12.66 -9.08 -17.26
C PRO A 113 -13.71 -9.79 -16.41
N SER A 114 -14.42 -9.02 -15.59
CA SER A 114 -15.49 -9.54 -14.75
C SER A 114 -16.47 -10.30 -15.65
N PRO A 115 -16.93 -11.52 -15.28
CA PRO A 115 -17.92 -12.23 -16.06
C PRO A 115 -19.19 -11.37 -16.13
N VAL A 116 -19.52 -10.88 -17.33
CA VAL A 116 -20.76 -10.15 -17.56
C VAL A 116 -21.91 -11.15 -17.44
N ILE A 117 -22.58 -11.17 -16.29
CA ILE A 117 -23.86 -11.86 -16.16
C ILE A 117 -24.89 -11.04 -16.96
N GLN A 118 -25.19 -11.45 -18.19
CA GLN A 118 -26.34 -10.91 -18.91
C GLN A 118 -27.62 -11.35 -18.21
N MET A 119 -28.18 -10.46 -17.39
CA MET A 119 -29.55 -10.61 -16.92
C MET A 119 -30.52 -10.41 -18.10
N PRO A 120 -31.44 -11.33 -18.39
CA PRO A 120 -32.38 -11.16 -19.49
C PRO A 120 -33.35 -10.00 -19.18
N ASN A 121 -33.43 -9.04 -20.11
CA ASN A 121 -34.39 -7.94 -20.06
C ASN A 121 -35.83 -8.48 -20.13
N LYS A 122 -36.52 -8.56 -18.98
CA LYS A 122 -37.97 -8.79 -18.93
C LYS A 122 -38.68 -7.50 -19.33
N LYS A 123 -39.14 -7.39 -20.58
CA LYS A 123 -40.09 -6.35 -21.00
C LYS A 123 -41.49 -6.73 -20.49
N GLU A 124 -41.89 -6.24 -19.32
CA GLU A 124 -43.31 -6.21 -18.95
C GLU A 124 -44.00 -5.03 -19.63
N LYS A 125 -44.99 -5.33 -20.47
CA LYS A 125 -45.81 -4.36 -21.20
C LYS A 125 -46.98 -3.97 -20.29
N VAL A 126 -46.90 -2.82 -19.62
CA VAL A 126 -48.04 -2.29 -18.83
C VAL A 126 -49.11 -1.78 -19.80
N SER A 127 -50.22 -2.51 -19.92
CA SER A 127 -51.42 -2.04 -20.62
C SER A 127 -52.23 -1.11 -19.71
N GLN A 128 -52.38 0.15 -20.07
CA GLN A 128 -53.31 1.07 -19.41
C GLN A 128 -54.73 0.82 -19.95
N GLN A 129 -55.66 0.43 -19.08
CA GLN A 129 -57.09 0.51 -19.35
C GLN A 129 -57.64 1.87 -18.85
N PRO A 130 -58.62 2.48 -19.54
CA PRO A 130 -59.10 3.82 -19.22
C PRO A 130 -59.96 3.85 -17.95
N ILE A 131 -59.89 5.00 -17.27
CA ILE A 131 -60.54 5.36 -16.01
C ILE A 131 -62.06 5.44 -16.22
N ASN A 132 -62.83 4.68 -15.43
CA ASN A 132 -64.28 4.87 -15.33
C ASN A 132 -64.61 5.49 -13.96
N GLN A 133 -65.17 6.69 -13.96
CA GLN A 133 -65.66 7.39 -12.77
C GLN A 133 -66.93 6.72 -12.23
N SER A 134 -67.04 6.51 -10.91
CA SER A 134 -68.29 6.62 -10.12
C SER A 134 -68.06 6.38 -8.61
N VAL A 135 -67.90 7.49 -7.87
CA VAL A 135 -68.64 7.90 -6.65
C VAL A 135 -69.09 6.82 -5.61
N HIS A 136 -68.54 6.84 -4.37
CA HIS A 136 -69.19 7.31 -3.11
C HIS A 136 -68.56 6.78 -1.80
N ARG A 137 -68.35 7.73 -0.86
CA ARG A 137 -68.54 7.69 0.62
C ARG A 137 -67.86 6.59 1.45
N ALA A 138 -66.87 6.95 2.28
CA ALA A 138 -66.97 7.35 3.71
C ALA A 138 -66.50 6.15 4.60
N VAL A 139 -65.99 6.24 5.82
CA VAL A 139 -65.95 7.23 6.91
C VAL A 139 -64.72 6.89 7.80
N SER A 140 -64.14 7.92 8.45
CA SER A 140 -63.55 7.96 9.82
C SER A 140 -62.63 6.85 10.36
N GLY A 141 -61.49 7.27 10.93
CA GLY A 141 -60.89 6.58 12.09
C GLY A 141 -59.39 6.84 12.31
N LEU A 142 -59.02 8.01 12.84
CA LEU A 142 -57.80 8.22 13.65
C LEU A 142 -58.16 7.89 15.14
N PRO A 143 -57.25 7.68 16.12
CA PRO A 143 -55.86 8.22 16.18
C PRO A 143 -54.79 7.40 16.99
N LYS A 144 -53.57 8.02 17.09
CA LYS A 144 -52.56 8.02 18.20
C LYS A 144 -51.69 6.76 18.44
N SER A 145 -50.39 6.78 18.17
CA SER A 145 -49.22 7.41 18.87
C SER A 145 -48.77 6.67 20.15
N ILE A 146 -47.53 6.13 20.19
CA ILE A 146 -46.68 6.07 21.41
C ILE A 146 -45.19 6.10 20.99
N THR A 147 -44.42 6.87 21.76
CA THR A 147 -42.99 7.23 21.75
C THR A 147 -42.02 6.11 22.16
N PRO A 148 -40.69 6.26 21.94
CA PRO A 148 -39.65 5.34 22.42
C PRO A 148 -39.16 5.70 23.84
N GLU A 149 -38.80 4.69 24.62
CA GLU A 149 -38.21 4.83 25.96
C GLU A 149 -36.74 4.37 25.95
N SER A 150 -35.94 5.08 26.75
CA SER A 150 -34.49 5.06 26.87
C SER A 150 -33.94 4.10 27.93
N ALA A 151 -32.66 3.79 27.77
CA ALA A 151 -31.65 3.54 28.81
C ALA A 151 -31.76 2.27 29.69
N ASN A 152 -30.76 1.40 29.53
CA ASN A 152 -29.83 1.07 30.61
C ASN A 152 -28.46 0.73 30.02
#